data_AF-A0A0P8Y9T8-F1
#
_entry.id   AF-A0A0P8Y9T8-F1
#
_cell.length_a   1.000
_cell.length_b   1.000
_cell.length_c   1.000
_cell.angle_alpha   90.00
_cell.angle_beta   90.00
_cell.angle_gamma   90.00
#
_symmetry.space_group_name_H-M   'P 1'
#
loop_
_entity.id
_entity.type
_entity.pdbx_description
1 polymer ?
#
loop_
_entity_poly.entity_id
_entity_poly.type
_entity_poly.pdbx_seq_one_letter_code
_entity_poly.pdbx_strand_id
1 'polypeptide(L)'
;MLRHTALFALTATLLAGCSDFPELDAAITPAARMAGYPSLVPIPQILTDAQDVQITEQSVANLQGRVGRLQARAARLRGPVVDSATRARMRKAIARHR
;
A
#
# COMPACT_ATOMS: atom_id res chain seq x y z
N MET A 1 19.58 -27.68 6.83
CA MET A 1 18.57 -27.64 7.92
C MET A 1 18.18 -26.20 8.29
N LEU A 2 19.12 -25.30 8.58
CA LEU A 2 18.86 -23.89 8.97
C LEU A 2 18.04 -23.04 7.96
N ARG A 3 18.16 -23.34 6.65
CA ARG A 3 17.39 -22.65 5.59
C ARG A 3 15.93 -23.07 5.53
N HIS A 4 15.64 -24.32 5.91
CA HIS A 4 14.28 -24.87 5.88
C HIS A 4 13.48 -24.39 7.09
N THR A 5 14.14 -24.28 8.25
CA THR A 5 13.53 -23.68 9.45
C THR A 5 13.19 -22.20 9.27
N ALA A 6 14.06 -21.43 8.59
CA ALA A 6 13.78 -20.03 8.27
C ALA A 6 12.59 -19.87 7.30
N LEU A 7 12.51 -20.72 6.28
CA LEU A 7 11.40 -20.71 5.32
C LEU A 7 10.06 -21.08 5.99
N PHE A 8 10.08 -22.09 6.87
CA PHE A 8 8.92 -22.53 7.63
C PHE A 8 8.42 -21.45 8.61
N ALA A 9 9.35 -20.79 9.33
CA ALA A 9 9.01 -19.70 10.24
C ALA A 9 8.40 -18.49 9.51
N LEU A 10 8.95 -18.14 8.33
CA LEU A 10 8.40 -17.08 7.49
C LEU A 10 6.97 -17.41 7.05
N THR A 11 6.73 -18.63 6.53
CA THR A 11 5.39 -19.04 6.10
C THR A 11 4.38 -19.06 7.23
N ALA A 12 4.77 -19.52 8.44
CA ALA A 12 3.89 -19.51 9.60
C ALA A 12 3.48 -18.09 10.02
N THR A 13 4.41 -17.13 9.93
CA THR A 13 4.15 -15.73 10.29
C THR A 13 3.23 -15.04 9.28
N LEU A 14 3.34 -15.38 7.98
CA LEU A 14 2.44 -14.86 6.95
C LEU A 14 1.01 -15.38 7.10
N LEU A 15 0.82 -16.61 7.55
CA LEU A 15 -0.51 -17.19 7.78
C LEU A 15 -1.19 -16.62 9.04
N ALA A 16 -0.43 -16.17 10.04
CA ALA A 16 -0.98 -15.59 11.26
C ALA A 16 -1.74 -14.26 11.04
N GLY A 17 -1.49 -13.57 9.93
CA GLY A 17 -2.26 -12.38 9.53
C GLY A 17 -3.64 -12.67 8.94
N CYS A 18 -3.92 -13.93 8.59
CA CYS A 18 -5.23 -14.40 8.12
C CYS A 18 -6.05 -15.04 9.25
N SER A 19 -5.89 -14.57 10.49
CA SER A 19 -6.74 -14.99 11.62
C SER A 19 -8.10 -14.31 11.53
N ASP A 20 -9.10 -14.94 12.15
CA ASP A 20 -10.41 -14.32 12.34
C ASP A 20 -10.27 -12.97 13.07
N PHE A 21 -11.13 -12.03 12.70
CA PHE A 21 -11.21 -10.73 13.36
C PHE A 21 -11.44 -10.96 14.86
N PRO A 22 -10.66 -10.33 15.75
CA PRO A 22 -10.87 -10.49 17.19
C PRO A 22 -12.28 -10.03 17.53
N GLU A 23 -12.93 -10.72 18.46
CA GLU A 23 -14.33 -10.49 18.86
C GLU A 23 -14.49 -9.12 19.56
N LEU A 24 -14.46 -8.03 18.78
CA LEU A 24 -14.64 -6.66 19.28
C LEU A 24 -16.03 -6.48 19.89
N ASP A 25 -17.01 -7.28 19.48
CA ASP A 25 -18.37 -7.25 20.03
C ASP A 25 -18.40 -7.57 21.53
N ALA A 26 -17.44 -8.38 22.00
CA ALA A 26 -17.24 -8.65 23.43
C ALA A 26 -16.49 -7.52 24.15
N ALA A 27 -15.77 -6.66 23.42
CA ALA A 27 -15.05 -5.52 23.98
C ALA A 27 -15.99 -4.32 24.27
N ILE A 28 -17.20 -4.30 23.69
CA ILE A 28 -18.19 -3.25 23.93
C ILE A 28 -19.02 -3.60 25.16
N THR A 29 -18.84 -2.82 26.23
CA THR A 29 -19.64 -2.99 27.45
C THR A 29 -21.14 -2.76 27.18
N PRO A 30 -22.05 -3.40 27.94
CA PRO A 30 -23.48 -3.13 27.82
C PRO A 30 -23.82 -1.64 27.95
N ALA A 31 -23.11 -0.93 28.83
CA ALA A 31 -23.25 0.52 29.00
C ALA A 31 -22.85 1.31 27.74
N ALA A 32 -21.74 0.93 27.08
CA ALA A 32 -21.31 1.57 25.84
C ALA A 32 -22.29 1.31 24.68
N ARG A 33 -22.92 0.14 24.64
CA ARG A 33 -23.95 -0.19 23.62
C ARG A 33 -25.23 0.64 23.78
N MET A 34 -25.56 1.02 25.00
CA MET A 34 -26.71 1.86 25.34
C MET A 34 -26.38 3.35 25.37
N ALA A 35 -25.11 3.73 25.20
CA ALA A 35 -24.72 5.13 25.20
C ALA A 35 -25.34 5.86 24.02
N GLY A 36 -25.76 7.10 24.25
CA GLY A 36 -26.20 7.98 23.17
C GLY A 36 -25.06 8.24 22.19
N TYR A 37 -25.42 8.67 20.97
CA TYR A 37 -24.44 9.11 20.00
C TYR A 37 -23.67 10.32 20.54
N PRO A 38 -22.33 10.38 20.37
CA PRO A 38 -21.56 11.52 20.84
C PRO A 38 -21.98 12.82 20.15
N SER A 39 -21.84 13.94 20.85
CA SER A 39 -22.01 15.26 20.23
C SER A 39 -20.88 15.50 19.24
N LEU A 40 -21.24 15.78 17.97
CA LEU A 40 -20.27 16.11 16.94
C LEU A 40 -19.87 17.58 17.06
N VAL A 41 -18.57 17.83 17.21
CA VAL A 41 -18.01 19.18 17.27
C VAL A 41 -17.78 19.70 15.83
N PRO A 42 -18.19 20.94 15.50
CA PRO A 42 -17.92 21.54 14.20
C PRO A 42 -16.43 21.55 13.82
N ILE A 43 -16.11 21.15 12.59
CA ILE A 43 -14.74 21.11 12.05
C ILE A 43 -13.93 22.39 12.31
N PRO A 44 -14.48 23.63 12.14
CA PRO A 44 -13.70 24.85 12.40
C PRO A 44 -13.15 24.95 13.82
N GLN A 45 -13.87 24.41 14.82
CA GLN A 45 -13.42 24.41 16.21
C GLN A 45 -12.22 23.48 16.39
N ILE A 46 -12.25 22.31 15.75
CA ILE A 46 -11.15 21.34 15.77
C ILE A 46 -9.89 21.92 15.09
N LEU A 47 -10.08 22.66 13.99
CA LEU A 47 -8.99 23.29 13.24
C LEU A 47 -8.35 24.47 13.99
N THR A 48 -9.05 25.09 14.93
CA THR A 48 -8.52 26.21 15.73
C THR A 48 -7.49 25.71 16.74
N ASP A 49 -7.68 24.48 17.25
CA ASP A 49 -6.76 23.80 18.17
C ASP A 49 -5.70 22.95 17.45
N ALA A 50 -5.78 22.84 16.12
CA ALA A 50 -4.80 22.13 15.32
C ALA A 50 -3.49 22.94 15.28
N GLN A 51 -2.61 22.66 16.24
CA GLN A 51 -1.27 23.22 16.29
C GLN A 51 -0.42 22.69 15.13
N ASP A 52 0.06 23.66 14.34
CA ASP A 52 1.06 23.61 13.28
C ASP A 52 0.88 22.60 12.14
N VAL A 53 0.95 23.16 10.93
CA VAL A 53 1.18 22.45 9.69
C VAL A 53 2.43 21.58 9.85
N GLN A 54 2.24 20.25 9.90
CA GLN A 54 3.30 19.24 10.04
C GLN A 54 4.20 19.11 8.78
N ILE A 55 4.00 19.99 7.79
CA ILE A 55 4.81 20.01 6.58
C ILE A 55 6.07 20.81 6.87
N THR A 56 7.16 20.08 7.09
CA THR A 56 8.50 20.65 7.18
C THR A 56 9.14 20.74 5.80
N GLU A 57 10.18 21.56 5.67
CA GLU A 57 11.03 21.59 4.46
C GLU A 57 11.56 20.20 4.08
N GLN A 58 11.85 19.37 5.08
CA GLN A 58 12.28 18.00 4.87
C GLN A 58 11.18 17.13 4.25
N SER A 59 9.92 17.30 4.68
CA SER A 59 8.76 16.62 4.07
C SER A 59 8.60 17.01 2.60
N VAL A 60 8.81 18.29 2.26
CA VAL A 60 8.76 18.78 0.88
C VAL A 60 9.87 18.17 0.03
N ALA A 61 11.12 18.22 0.51
CA ALA A 61 12.27 17.66 -0.20
C ALA A 61 12.12 16.16 -0.45
N ASN A 62 11.61 15.41 0.55
CA ASN A 62 11.35 13.98 0.42
C ASN A 62 10.31 13.67 -0.66
N LEU A 63 9.22 14.46 -0.73
CA LEU A 63 8.20 14.31 -1.76
C LEU A 63 8.75 14.63 -3.16
N GLN A 64 9.50 15.71 -3.32
CA GLN A 64 10.13 16.08 -4.59
C GLN A 64 11.09 14.97 -5.08
N GLY A 65 11.90 14.41 -4.19
CA GLY A 65 12.78 13.28 -4.52
C GLY A 65 12.00 12.05 -4.97
N ARG A 66 10.85 11.75 -4.35
CA ARG A 66 9.96 10.66 -4.78
C ARG A 66 9.36 10.93 -6.16
N VAL A 67 8.89 12.15 -6.41
CA VAL A 67 8.35 12.57 -7.71
C VAL A 67 9.38 12.37 -8.82
N GLY A 68 10.62 12.83 -8.63
CA GLY A 68 11.70 12.64 -9.60
C GLY A 68 11.98 11.18 -9.92
N ARG A 69 12.05 10.31 -8.89
CA ARG A 69 12.23 8.85 -9.09
C ARG A 69 11.08 8.22 -9.86
N LEU A 70 9.84 8.61 -9.57
CA LEU A 70 8.66 8.10 -10.28
C LEU A 70 8.64 8.55 -11.74
N GLN A 71 8.96 9.80 -12.03
CA GLN A 71 9.07 10.32 -13.39
C GLN A 71 10.16 9.61 -14.18
N ALA A 72 11.35 9.38 -13.58
CA ALA A 72 12.44 8.64 -14.21
C ALA A 72 12.04 7.18 -14.50
N ARG A 73 11.34 6.52 -13.56
CA ARG A 73 10.81 5.17 -13.78
C ARG A 73 9.78 5.16 -14.91
N ALA A 74 8.86 6.12 -14.94
CA ALA A 74 7.86 6.23 -15.99
C ALA A 74 8.51 6.43 -17.36
N ALA A 75 9.54 7.27 -17.47
CA ALA A 75 10.29 7.46 -18.71
C ALA A 75 10.88 6.15 -19.23
N ARG A 76 11.44 5.32 -18.34
CA ARG A 76 11.96 3.98 -18.71
C ARG A 76 10.86 3.02 -19.17
N LEU A 77 9.68 3.10 -18.56
CA LEU A 77 8.55 2.21 -18.88
C LEU A 77 7.77 2.61 -20.13
N ARG A 78 7.95 3.82 -20.67
CA ARG A 78 7.28 4.29 -21.90
C ARG A 78 7.78 3.58 -23.17
N GLY A 79 8.92 2.90 -23.09
CA GLY A 79 9.44 2.10 -24.21
C GLY A 79 8.64 0.81 -24.43
N PRO A 80 8.73 0.20 -25.63
CA PRO A 80 8.10 -1.08 -25.89
C PRO A 80 8.69 -2.17 -24.99
N VAL A 81 7.84 -2.91 -24.28
CA VAL A 81 8.24 -4.02 -23.38
C VAL A 81 8.98 -5.13 -24.13
N VAL A 82 8.65 -5.32 -25.41
CA VAL A 82 9.32 -6.26 -26.32
C VAL A 82 9.92 -5.46 -27.46
N ASP A 83 11.24 -5.57 -27.62
CA ASP A 83 11.99 -4.93 -28.69
C ASP A 83 11.48 -5.37 -30.08
N SER A 84 11.71 -4.54 -31.09
CA SER A 84 11.18 -4.75 -32.44
C SER A 84 11.66 -6.06 -33.07
N ALA A 85 12.90 -6.48 -32.83
CA ALA A 85 13.46 -7.72 -33.36
C ALA A 85 12.82 -8.94 -32.71
N THR A 86 12.66 -8.94 -31.38
CA THR A 86 11.95 -10.00 -30.65
C THR A 86 10.48 -10.08 -31.07
N ARG A 87 9.81 -8.93 -31.23
CA ARG A 87 8.43 -8.88 -31.74
C ARG A 87 8.32 -9.44 -33.17
N ALA A 88 9.28 -9.16 -34.04
CA ALA A 88 9.32 -9.73 -35.39
C ALA A 88 9.49 -11.26 -35.35
N ARG A 89 10.36 -11.78 -34.48
CA ARG A 89 10.55 -13.23 -34.27
C ARG A 89 9.26 -13.91 -33.80
N MET A 90 8.57 -13.33 -32.82
CA MET A 90 7.29 -13.84 -32.32
C MET A 90 6.23 -13.89 -33.42
N ARG A 91 6.06 -12.80 -34.19
CA ARG A 91 5.13 -12.76 -35.34
C ARG A 91 5.44 -13.82 -36.38
N LYS A 92 6.72 -14.02 -36.72
CA LYS A 92 7.16 -15.05 -37.67
C LYS A 92 6.88 -16.45 -37.13
N ALA A 93 7.01 -16.69 -35.83
CA ALA A 93 6.71 -17.98 -35.22
C ALA A 93 5.21 -18.30 -35.31
N ILE A 94 4.34 -17.34 -34.95
CA ILE A 94 2.88 -17.49 -35.06
C ILE A 94 2.48 -17.80 -36.51
N ALA A 95 3.05 -17.09 -37.49
CA ALA A 95 2.74 -17.29 -38.90
C ALA A 95 3.17 -18.65 -39.47
N ARG A 96 4.11 -19.36 -38.83
CA ARG A 96 4.53 -20.72 -39.25
C ARG A 96 3.65 -21.83 -38.70
N HIS A 97 2.86 -21.54 -37.65
CA HIS A 97 2.00 -22.51 -36.97
C HIS A 97 0.51 -22.25 -37.22
N ARG A 98 0.20 -21.52 -38.28
CA ARG A 98 -1.16 -21.26 -38.78
C ARG A 98 -1.26 -21.81 -40.19
#